data_AF-A0A396J7Z8-F1
#
_entry.id   AF-A0A396J7Z8-F1
#
_cell.length_a   1.000
_cell.length_b   1.000
_cell.length_c   1.000
_cell.angle_alpha   90.00
_cell.angle_beta   90.00
_cell.angle_gamma   90.00
#
_symmetry.space_group_name_H-M   'P 1'
#
loop_
_entity.id
_entity.type
_entity.pdbx_description
1 polymer ?
#
loop_
_entity_poly.entity_id
_entity_poly.type
_entity_poly.pdbx_seq_one_letter_code
_entity_poly.pdbx_strand_id
1 'polypeptide(L)' 'MLHICFKYFGDRVKYWVTFNEPNVAVICGYRTGLYPPSRCSDSFGNCSYGNSEREPFIAASNI' A
#
# COMPACT_ATOMS: atom_id res chain seq x y z
N MET A 1 -11.14 7.57 6.69
CA MET A 1 -10.04 8.50 7.08
C MET A 1 -10.09 9.81 6.29
N LEU A 2 -10.20 9.77 4.94
CA LEU A 2 -10.26 10.97 4.08
C LEU A 2 -11.32 12.01 4.49
N HIS A 3 -12.54 11.56 4.84
CA HIS A 3 -13.61 12.46 5.30
C HIS A 3 -13.26 13.29 6.53
N ILE A 4 -12.45 12.75 7.45
CA ILE A 4 -11.98 13.45 8.64
C ILE A 4 -10.99 14.54 8.23
N CYS A 5 -10.04 14.21 7.35
CA CYS A 5 -9.07 15.18 6.83
C CYS A 5 -9.76 16.35 6.12
N PHE A 6 -10.74 16.08 5.26
CA PHE A 6 -11.51 17.14 4.60
C PHE A 6 -12.31 17.98 5.58
N LYS A 7 -12.94 17.37 6.59
CA LYS A 7 -13.70 18.10 7.61
C LYS A 7 -12.84 19.09 8.38
N TYR A 8 -11.61 18.71 8.74
CA TYR A 8 -10.75 19.53 9.62
C TYR A 8 -9.77 20.44 8.90
N PHE A 9 -9.46 20.18 7.63
CA PHE A 9 -8.44 20.92 6.90
C PHE A 9 -8.89 21.41 5.51
N GLY A 10 -10.09 21.06 5.04
CA GLY A 10 -10.58 21.44 3.70
C GLY A 10 -10.79 22.94 3.50
N ASP A 11 -10.92 23.70 4.60
CA ASP A 11 -10.98 25.16 4.60
C ASP A 11 -9.66 25.78 4.13
N ARG A 12 -8.50 25.17 4.47
CA ARG A 12 -7.16 25.68 4.14
C ARG A 12 -6.45 24.89 3.03
N VAL A 13 -6.57 23.57 3.02
CA VAL A 13 -5.87 22.68 2.09
C VAL A 13 -6.73 22.48 0.84
N LYS A 14 -6.22 22.90 -0.32
CA LYS A 14 -6.94 22.88 -1.62
C LYS A 14 -6.48 21.78 -2.56
N TYR A 15 -5.31 21.21 -2.32
CA TYR A 15 -4.73 20.14 -3.12
C TYR A 15 -4.54 18.90 -2.25
N TRP A 16 -5.03 17.77 -2.75
CA TRP A 16 -5.10 16.54 -2.00
C TRP A 16 -4.56 15.39 -2.83
N VAL A 17 -3.73 14.57 -2.20
CA VAL A 17 -3.25 13.30 -2.75
C VAL A 17 -3.78 12.21 -1.84
N THR A 18 -4.40 11.18 -2.42
CA THR A 18 -4.99 10.07 -1.67
C THR A 18 -3.96 9.02 -1.28
N PHE A 19 -3.14 8.60 -2.25
CA PHE A 19 -2.08 7.62 -2.06
C PHE A 19 -0.77 8.11 -2.67
N ASN A 20 0.34 7.86 -1.97
CA ASN A 20 1.67 8.05 -2.52
C ASN A 20 2.15 6.73 -3.15
N GLU A 21 2.58 6.77 -4.41
CA GLU A 21 3.28 5.69 -5.11
C GLU A 21 2.68 4.29 -4.86
N PRO A 22 1.42 4.05 -5.24
CA PRO A 22 0.74 2.80 -4.94
C PRO A 22 1.43 1.58 -5.57
N ASN A 23 2.06 1.75 -6.73
CA ASN A 23 2.87 0.72 -7.36
C ASN A 23 4.07 0.29 -6.49
N VAL A 24 4.76 1.25 -5.87
CA VAL A 24 5.90 0.97 -4.98
C VAL A 24 5.39 0.33 -3.70
N ALA A 25 4.36 0.90 -3.08
CA ALA A 25 3.78 0.38 -1.86
C ALA A 25 3.31 -1.08 -2.01
N VAL A 26 2.65 -1.41 -3.12
CA VAL A 26 2.17 -2.78 -3.40
C VAL A 26 3.33 -3.74 -3.64
N ILE A 27 4.29 -3.38 -4.49
CA ILE A 27 5.42 -4.27 -4.82
C ILE A 27 6.28 -4.50 -3.57
N CYS A 28 6.65 -3.43 -2.86
CA CYS A 28 7.49 -3.51 -1.68
C CYS A 28 6.76 -4.17 -0.50
N GLY A 29 5.44 -4.01 -0.38
CA GLY A 29 4.66 -4.56 0.73
C GLY A 29 4.23 -6.03 0.56
N TYR A 30 3.93 -6.45 -0.68
CA TYR A 30 3.28 -7.74 -0.96
C TYR A 30 4.04 -8.64 -1.96
N ARG A 31 5.10 -8.14 -2.61
CA ARG A 31 5.92 -8.95 -3.52
C ARG A 31 7.31 -9.21 -2.96
N THR A 32 8.03 -8.16 -2.57
CA THR A 32 9.40 -8.28 -2.04
C THR A 32 9.45 -8.23 -0.50
N GLY A 33 8.37 -7.80 0.15
CA GLY A 33 8.25 -7.71 1.61
C GLY A 33 9.18 -6.71 2.30
N LEU A 34 9.72 -5.74 1.55
CA LEU A 34 10.62 -4.70 2.06
C LEU A 34 9.91 -3.66 2.93
N TYR A 35 8.64 -3.38 2.63
CA TYR A 35 7.80 -2.44 3.38
C TYR A 35 6.73 -3.20 4.16
N PRO A 36 6.18 -2.62 5.25
CA PRO A 36 4.99 -3.18 5.89
C PRO A 36 3.87 -3.41 4.85
N PRO A 37 3.11 -4.53 4.92
CA PRO A 37 3.10 -5.53 5.99
C PRO A 37 4.17 -6.64 5.86
N SER A 38 5.17 -6.47 4.99
CA SER A 38 6.27 -7.41 4.77
C SER A 38 5.79 -8.81 4.39
N ARG A 39 4.87 -8.88 3.43
CA ARG A 39 4.33 -10.13 2.89
C ARG A 39 4.99 -10.45 1.57
N CYS A 40 5.43 -11.69 1.42
CA CYS A 40 5.99 -12.21 0.18
C CYS A 40 6.01 -13.73 0.23
N SER A 41 6.12 -14.37 -0.93
CA SER A 41 6.49 -15.78 -1.02
C SER A 41 7.99 -15.95 -0.72
N ASP A 42 8.39 -17.09 -0.16
CA ASP A 42 9.77 -17.40 0.26
C ASP A 42 10.82 -17.19 -0.85
N SER A 43 10.43 -17.35 -2.12
CA SER A 43 11.32 -17.14 -3.28
C SER A 43 11.67 -15.68 -3.56
N PHE A 44 10.92 -14.72 -3.01
CA PHE A 44 11.09 -13.28 -3.27
C PHE A 44 11.70 -12.50 -2.11
N GLY A 45 11.75 -13.08 -0.91
CA GLY A 45 12.28 -12.42 0.27
C GLY A 45 12.12 -13.26 1.54
N ASN A 46 12.69 -12.79 2.65
CA ASN A 46 12.60 -13.44 3.95
C ASN A 46 11.35 -12.97 4.72
N CYS A 47 10.17 -13.25 4.18
CA CYS A 47 8.89 -12.95 4.82
C CYS A 47 8.38 -14.17 5.59
N SER A 48 7.64 -13.95 6.67
CA SER A 48 7.06 -15.06 7.44
C SER A 48 5.82 -15.67 6.78
N TYR A 49 5.13 -14.93 5.91
CA TYR A 49 3.93 -15.36 5.20
C TYR A 49 3.60 -14.40 4.03
N GLY A 50 2.94 -14.91 2.99
CA GLY A 50 2.44 -14.11 1.87
C GLY A 50 2.35 -14.89 0.56
N ASN A 51 1.80 -14.24 -0.47
CA ASN A 51 1.79 -14.79 -1.83
C ASN A 51 2.08 -13.68 -2.85
N SER A 52 3.33 -13.66 -3.34
CA SER A 52 3.85 -12.66 -4.28
C SER A 52 3.21 -12.70 -5.68
N GLU A 53 2.47 -13.76 -6.02
CA GLU A 53 1.78 -13.89 -7.31
C GLU A 53 0.30 -13.48 -7.24
N ARG A 54 -0.25 -13.28 -6.03
CA ARG A 54 -1.67 -12.99 -5.83
C ARG A 54 -1.93 -11.72 -5.03
N GLU A 55 -1.23 -11.55 -3.91
CA GLU A 55 -1.47 -10.44 -2.99
C GLU A 55 -1.18 -9.07 -3.61
N PRO A 56 -0.14 -8.89 -4.45
CA PRO A 56 0.07 -7.61 -5.11
C PRO A 56 -1.11 -7.15 -5.97
N PHE A 57 -1.74 -8.08 -6.71
CA PHE A 57 -2.90 -7.74 -7.54
C PHE A 57 -4.13 -7.40 -6.70
N ILE A 58 -4.37 -8.14 -5.62
CA ILE A 58 -5.46 -7.84 -4.69
C ILE A 58 -5.25 -6.48 -4.03
N ALA A 59 -4.03 -6.20 -3.54
CA ALA A 59 -3.70 -4.94 -2.92
C ALA A 59 -3.87 -3.78 -3.90
N ALA A 60 -3.34 -3.90 -5.12
CA ALA A 60 -3.47 -2.87 -6.16
C ALA A 60 -4.92 -2.57 -6.55
N SER A 61 -5.81 -3.57 -6.56
CA SER A 61 -7.23 -3.36 -6.88
C SER A 61 -8.04 -2.72 -5.75
N ASN A 62 -7.51 -2.65 -4.54
CA ASN A 62 -8.18 -2.06 -3.37
C ASN A 62 -7.61 -0.69 -2.96
N ILE A 63 -6.68 -0.16 -3.76
CA ILE A 63 -6.17 1.20 -3.61
C ILE A 63 -7.05 2.16 -4.40
#